data_AF-A0AB37J2A5-F1
#
_entry.id   AF-A0AB37J2A5-F1
#
_cell.length_a   1.000
_cell.length_b   1.000
_cell.length_c   1.000
_cell.angle_alpha   90.00
_cell.angle_beta   90.00
_cell.angle_gamma   90.00
#
_symmetry.space_group_name_H-M   'P 1'
#
loop_
_entity.id
_entity.type
_entity.pdbx_description
1 polymer ?
#
loop_
_entity_poly.entity_id
_entity_poly.type
_entity_poly.pdbx_seq_one_letter_code
_entity_poly.pdbx_strand_id
1 'polypeptide(L)'
;MADRSKKQSRAVTKKKKVLDKISGHDALLILKALANEDRSIAKRIEQIALEYLRDIDVENVASQVYYALEGIEVEDLWEQSGSMRYGYVEPSDRAWEMFEEALEPFINELNRYFDLSLDNEAKKYCMGILKGINQFDKESTSQFKDWAEDAPDELFERILDDWKKACNNPEYIQEMEDFIERGLGK
;
A
#
# COMPACT_ATOMS: atom_id res chain seq x y z
N MET A 1 -43.10 27.24 -23.39
CA MET A 1 -42.41 26.82 -22.14
C MET A 1 -41.90 25.37 -22.15
N ALA A 2 -42.33 24.48 -23.07
CA ALA A 2 -41.92 23.06 -23.09
C ALA A 2 -40.50 22.75 -23.65
N ASP A 3 -39.90 23.66 -24.43
CA ASP A 3 -38.64 23.39 -25.15
C ASP A 3 -37.37 23.55 -24.28
N ARG A 4 -37.41 24.40 -23.24
CA ARG A 4 -36.30 24.56 -22.29
C ARG A 4 -36.11 23.33 -21.38
N SER A 5 -37.20 22.67 -20.99
CA SER A 5 -37.19 21.52 -20.08
C SER A 5 -36.55 20.27 -20.73
N LYS A 6 -36.83 20.01 -22.01
CA LYS A 6 -36.22 18.90 -22.77
C LYS A 6 -34.74 19.12 -23.09
N LYS A 7 -34.29 20.37 -23.29
CA LYS A 7 -32.87 20.69 -23.51
C LYS A 7 -32.04 20.54 -22.23
N GLN A 8 -32.58 20.96 -21.09
CA GLN A 8 -31.94 20.75 -19.79
C GLN A 8 -31.81 19.27 -19.42
N SER A 9 -32.87 18.47 -19.62
CA SER A 9 -32.82 17.04 -19.29
C SER A 9 -31.83 16.24 -20.15
N ARG A 10 -31.72 16.56 -21.46
CA ARG A 10 -30.73 15.94 -22.37
C ARG A 10 -29.28 16.35 -22.06
N ALA A 11 -29.05 17.61 -21.67
CA ALA A 11 -27.71 18.08 -21.31
C ALA A 11 -27.22 17.46 -20.00
N VAL A 12 -28.11 17.32 -19.00
CA VAL A 12 -27.81 16.69 -17.70
C VAL A 12 -27.53 15.19 -17.88
N THR A 13 -28.31 14.47 -18.70
CA THR A 13 -28.05 13.05 -19.00
C THR A 13 -26.79 12.82 -19.82
N LYS A 14 -26.44 13.72 -20.75
CA LYS A 14 -25.20 13.61 -21.54
C LYS A 14 -23.95 13.88 -20.71
N LYS A 15 -23.99 14.81 -19.74
CA LYS A 15 -22.87 15.10 -18.83
C LYS A 15 -22.54 13.94 -17.89
N LYS A 16 -23.55 13.26 -17.32
CA LYS A 16 -23.34 12.05 -16.51
C LYS A 16 -22.56 10.99 -17.29
N LYS A 17 -22.97 10.71 -18.53
CA LYS A 17 -22.29 9.76 -19.42
C LYS A 17 -20.83 10.10 -19.75
N VAL A 18 -20.42 11.37 -19.66
CA VAL A 18 -19.02 11.74 -19.87
C VAL A 18 -18.22 11.43 -18.63
N LEU A 19 -18.68 11.85 -17.44
CA LEU A 19 -18.01 11.57 -16.16
C LEU A 19 -17.80 10.06 -15.93
N ASP A 20 -18.81 9.25 -16.27
CA ASP A 20 -18.75 7.78 -16.11
C ASP A 20 -17.71 7.09 -17.02
N LYS A 21 -17.09 7.83 -17.96
CA LYS A 21 -16.09 7.32 -18.91
C LYS A 21 -14.70 7.92 -18.70
N ILE A 22 -14.52 8.75 -17.68
CA ILE A 22 -13.23 9.39 -17.36
C ILE A 22 -12.32 8.36 -16.70
N SER A 23 -11.07 8.30 -17.15
CA SER A 23 -10.04 7.45 -16.52
C SER A 23 -9.57 8.05 -15.19
N GLY A 24 -8.94 7.25 -14.32
CA GLY A 24 -8.36 7.78 -13.07
C GLY A 24 -7.33 8.89 -13.31
N HIS A 25 -6.53 8.77 -14.37
CA HIS A 25 -5.57 9.79 -14.77
C HIS A 25 -6.25 11.10 -15.20
N ASP A 26 -7.25 11.01 -16.08
CA ASP A 26 -8.02 12.17 -16.53
C ASP A 26 -8.76 12.84 -15.36
N ALA A 27 -9.32 12.06 -14.45
CA ALA A 27 -9.97 12.55 -13.25
C ALA A 27 -8.99 13.37 -12.39
N LEU A 28 -7.76 12.89 -12.18
CA LEU A 28 -6.74 13.61 -11.43
C LEU A 28 -6.35 14.94 -12.10
N LEU A 29 -6.19 14.95 -13.43
CA LEU A 29 -5.91 16.19 -14.18
C LEU A 29 -7.04 17.21 -14.03
N ILE A 30 -8.29 16.76 -14.10
CA ILE A 30 -9.48 17.60 -13.91
C ILE A 30 -9.53 18.14 -12.48
N LEU A 31 -9.28 17.31 -11.46
CA LEU A 31 -9.24 17.75 -10.07
C LEU A 31 -8.17 18.82 -9.84
N LYS A 32 -6.96 18.64 -10.41
CA LYS A 32 -5.89 19.65 -10.34
C LYS A 32 -6.28 20.95 -11.04
N ALA A 33 -6.92 20.88 -12.20
CA ALA A 33 -7.42 22.06 -12.90
C ALA A 33 -8.45 22.82 -12.05
N LEU A 34 -9.43 22.10 -11.48
CA LEU A 34 -10.46 22.69 -10.61
C LEU A 34 -9.87 23.32 -9.34
N ALA A 35 -8.87 22.69 -8.72
CA ALA A 35 -8.19 23.23 -7.54
C ALA A 35 -7.41 24.51 -7.85
N ASN A 36 -6.82 24.61 -9.04
CA ASN A 36 -6.10 25.82 -9.48
C ASN A 36 -7.04 27.00 -9.78
N GLU A 37 -8.28 26.73 -10.20
CA GLU A 37 -9.28 27.75 -10.50
C GLU A 37 -9.93 28.34 -9.24
N ASP A 38 -10.20 27.51 -8.22
CA ASP A 38 -10.96 27.92 -7.04
C ASP A 38 -10.39 27.31 -5.74
N ARG A 39 -9.97 28.19 -4.82
CA ARG A 39 -9.40 27.80 -3.52
C ARG A 39 -10.39 27.06 -2.61
N SER A 40 -11.68 27.37 -2.68
CA SER A 40 -12.71 26.66 -1.90
C SER A 40 -12.92 25.24 -2.44
N ILE A 41 -12.86 25.07 -3.76
CA ILE A 41 -12.91 23.75 -4.40
C ILE A 41 -11.64 22.97 -4.07
N ALA A 42 -10.45 23.59 -4.13
CA ALA A 42 -9.19 22.97 -3.72
C ALA A 42 -9.27 22.38 -2.31
N LYS A 43 -9.71 23.18 -1.33
CA LYS A 43 -9.91 22.73 0.06
C LYS A 43 -10.89 21.58 0.17
N ARG A 44 -11.96 21.59 -0.63
CA ARG A 44 -12.96 20.52 -0.62
C ARG A 44 -12.42 19.22 -1.22
N ILE A 45 -11.64 19.31 -2.30
CA ILE A 45 -10.95 18.16 -2.90
C ILE A 45 -9.97 17.55 -1.89
N GLU A 46 -9.14 18.38 -1.25
CA GLU A 46 -8.21 17.95 -0.20
C GLU A 46 -8.94 17.27 0.97
N GLN A 47 -10.02 17.88 1.48
CA GLN A 47 -10.81 17.30 2.56
C GLN A 47 -11.32 15.90 2.20
N ILE A 48 -11.93 15.73 1.03
CA ILE A 48 -12.49 14.45 0.59
C ILE A 48 -11.37 13.41 0.38
N ALA A 49 -10.24 13.83 -0.20
CA ALA A 49 -9.08 12.96 -0.37
C ALA A 49 -8.56 12.47 0.98
N LEU A 50 -8.41 13.36 1.96
CA LEU A 50 -7.98 13.00 3.31
C LEU A 50 -9.00 12.09 4.01
N GLU A 51 -10.31 12.34 3.87
CA GLU A 51 -11.35 11.46 4.41
C GLU A 51 -11.22 10.02 3.87
N TYR A 52 -10.90 9.85 2.59
CA TYR A 52 -10.69 8.54 1.98
C TYR A 52 -9.38 7.88 2.44
N LEU A 53 -8.30 8.67 2.56
CA LEU A 53 -6.98 8.17 2.96
C LEU A 53 -6.87 7.81 4.45
N ARG A 54 -7.79 8.30 5.28
CA ARG A 54 -7.74 8.09 6.74
C ARG A 54 -8.34 6.76 7.21
N ASP A 55 -9.09 6.08 6.35
CA ASP A 55 -9.77 4.83 6.70
C ASP A 55 -8.86 3.62 6.49
N ILE A 56 -7.84 3.49 7.36
CA ILE A 56 -6.90 2.37 7.34
C ILE A 56 -7.40 1.24 8.24
N ASP A 57 -7.68 0.10 7.61
CA ASP A 57 -7.95 -1.17 8.28
C ASP A 57 -6.68 -2.02 8.33
N VAL A 58 -6.13 -2.16 9.54
CA VAL A 58 -4.90 -2.92 9.82
C VAL A 58 -5.04 -4.38 9.37
N GLU A 59 -6.20 -5.00 9.56
CA GLU A 59 -6.43 -6.41 9.21
C GLU A 59 -6.48 -6.62 7.71
N ASN A 60 -7.04 -5.66 6.98
CA ASN A 60 -7.08 -5.68 5.53
C ASN A 60 -5.67 -5.55 4.95
N VAL A 61 -4.86 -4.61 5.44
CA VAL A 61 -3.46 -4.46 5.01
C VAL A 61 -2.65 -5.71 5.32
N ALA A 62 -2.79 -6.27 6.53
CA ALA A 62 -2.13 -7.52 6.92
C ALA A 62 -2.48 -8.68 5.99
N SER A 63 -3.77 -8.83 5.67
CA SER A 63 -4.24 -9.87 4.74
C SER A 63 -3.66 -9.69 3.34
N GLN A 64 -3.61 -8.46 2.82
CA GLN A 64 -3.02 -8.18 1.51
C GLN A 64 -1.52 -8.50 1.47
N VAL A 65 -0.79 -8.14 2.52
CA VAL A 65 0.64 -8.43 2.65
C VAL A 65 0.89 -9.94 2.75
N TYR A 66 0.13 -10.64 3.58
CA TYR A 66 0.18 -12.09 3.69
C TYR A 66 -0.02 -12.77 2.32
N TYR A 67 -1.08 -12.39 1.59
CA TYR A 67 -1.35 -13.00 0.29
C TYR A 67 -0.37 -12.58 -0.81
N ALA A 68 0.23 -11.40 -0.73
CA ALA A 68 1.29 -11.00 -1.65
C ALA A 68 2.54 -11.88 -1.48
N LEU A 69 2.91 -12.19 -0.24
CA LEU A 69 4.02 -13.09 0.07
C LEU A 69 3.69 -14.56 -0.23
N GLU A 70 2.49 -15.01 0.14
CA GLU A 70 2.00 -16.38 -0.14
C GLU A 70 1.89 -16.65 -1.65
N GLY A 71 1.63 -15.59 -2.44
CA GLY A 71 1.53 -15.66 -3.89
C GLY A 71 2.88 -15.80 -4.60
N ILE A 72 4.01 -15.78 -3.89
CA ILE A 72 5.32 -16.01 -4.50
C ILE A 72 5.48 -17.51 -4.76
N GLU A 73 5.49 -17.89 -6.03
CA GLU A 73 5.68 -19.29 -6.45
C GLU A 73 7.17 -19.67 -6.42
N VAL A 74 7.48 -20.86 -5.90
CA VAL A 74 8.86 -21.34 -5.85
C VAL A 74 9.41 -21.63 -7.25
N GLU A 75 8.53 -21.92 -8.20
CA GLU A 75 8.84 -22.09 -9.61
C GLU A 75 9.38 -20.80 -10.23
N ASP A 76 8.81 -19.64 -9.88
CA ASP A 76 9.32 -18.33 -10.33
C ASP A 76 10.75 -18.09 -9.82
N LEU A 77 11.05 -18.52 -8.59
CA LEU A 77 12.39 -18.47 -8.04
C LEU A 77 13.36 -19.36 -8.85
N TRP A 78 12.97 -20.59 -9.16
CA TRP A 78 13.82 -21.50 -9.94
C TRP A 78 14.08 -21.00 -11.36
N GLU A 79 13.11 -20.34 -11.99
CA GLU A 79 13.28 -19.73 -13.32
C GLU A 79 14.22 -18.52 -13.31
N GLN A 80 14.35 -17.85 -12.16
CA GLN A 80 15.10 -16.61 -12.00
C GLN A 80 16.45 -16.79 -11.27
N SER A 81 16.77 -18.01 -10.82
CA SER A 81 17.99 -18.31 -10.07
C SER A 81 18.81 -19.45 -10.68
N GLY A 82 20.00 -19.69 -10.13
CA GLY A 82 20.92 -20.70 -10.62
C GLY A 82 21.70 -20.24 -11.85
N SER A 83 21.98 -21.17 -12.77
CA SER A 83 22.81 -20.88 -13.94
C SER A 83 22.02 -20.15 -15.03
N MET A 84 22.38 -18.88 -15.23
CA MET A 84 21.76 -17.98 -16.20
C MET A 84 22.72 -17.66 -17.36
N ARG A 85 22.17 -17.08 -18.44
CA ARG A 85 22.94 -16.69 -19.64
C ARG A 85 24.15 -15.80 -19.34
N TYR A 86 24.08 -14.97 -18.30
CA TYR A 86 25.08 -13.95 -17.98
C TYR A 86 25.84 -14.20 -16.67
N GLY A 87 25.60 -15.34 -16.00
CA GLY A 87 26.22 -15.62 -14.71
C GLY A 87 25.42 -16.60 -13.89
N TYR A 88 25.81 -16.75 -12.64
CA TYR A 88 25.06 -17.52 -11.66
C TYR A 88 24.37 -16.58 -10.69
N VAL A 89 23.10 -16.83 -10.39
CA VAL A 89 22.29 -16.10 -9.41
C VAL A 89 22.07 -17.04 -8.23
N GLU A 90 22.48 -16.63 -7.04
CA GLU A 90 22.29 -17.44 -5.83
C GLU A 90 20.79 -17.50 -5.49
N PRO A 91 20.18 -18.70 -5.38
CA PRO A 91 18.74 -18.81 -5.12
C PRO A 91 18.28 -18.13 -3.84
N SER A 92 19.04 -18.23 -2.74
CA SER A 92 18.67 -17.55 -1.49
C SER A 92 18.69 -16.02 -1.63
N ASP A 93 19.68 -15.47 -2.34
CA ASP A 93 19.72 -14.03 -2.62
C ASP A 93 18.51 -13.61 -3.48
N ARG A 94 18.16 -14.40 -4.52
CA ARG A 94 17.01 -14.08 -5.35
C ARG A 94 15.69 -14.22 -4.59
N ALA A 95 15.56 -15.21 -3.72
CA ALA A 95 14.38 -15.38 -2.88
C ALA A 95 14.21 -14.16 -1.97
N TRP A 96 15.29 -13.65 -1.39
CA TRP A 96 15.27 -12.41 -0.64
C TRP A 96 14.75 -11.23 -1.47
N GLU A 97 15.31 -11.03 -2.67
CA GLU A 97 14.87 -9.96 -3.58
C GLU A 97 13.39 -10.08 -3.94
N MET A 98 12.88 -11.29 -4.21
CA MET A 98 11.47 -11.51 -4.52
C MET A 98 10.56 -11.16 -3.32
N PHE A 99 11.01 -11.42 -2.10
CA PHE A 99 10.31 -11.01 -0.89
C PHE A 99 10.27 -9.48 -0.77
N GLU A 100 11.40 -8.80 -1.04
CA GLU A 100 11.47 -7.34 -1.07
C GLU A 100 10.59 -6.72 -2.16
N GLU A 101 10.57 -7.32 -3.35
CA GLU A 101 9.73 -6.90 -4.47
C GLU A 101 8.23 -7.02 -4.14
N ALA A 102 7.82 -8.10 -3.46
CA ALA A 102 6.45 -8.22 -2.94
C ALA A 102 6.15 -7.18 -1.85
N LEU A 103 7.17 -6.83 -1.06
CA LEU A 103 7.27 -5.71 -0.09
C LEU A 103 6.95 -4.32 -0.67
N GLU A 104 7.55 -4.06 -1.82
CA GLU A 104 7.75 -2.72 -2.36
C GLU A 104 6.45 -1.90 -2.53
N PRO A 105 5.34 -2.43 -3.06
CA PRO A 105 4.10 -1.69 -3.18
C PRO A 105 3.58 -1.16 -1.84
N PHE A 106 3.75 -1.93 -0.76
CA PHE A 106 3.29 -1.54 0.57
C PHE A 106 4.21 -0.52 1.22
N ILE A 107 5.52 -0.65 1.04
CA ILE A 107 6.50 0.32 1.52
C ILE A 107 6.30 1.67 0.83
N ASN A 108 6.05 1.67 -0.49
CA ASN A 108 5.76 2.88 -1.25
C ASN A 108 4.48 3.58 -0.76
N GLU A 109 3.43 2.82 -0.45
CA GLU A 109 2.19 3.36 0.10
C GLU A 109 2.37 3.89 1.53
N LEU A 110 3.18 3.23 2.36
CA LEU A 110 3.56 3.73 3.68
C LEU A 110 4.28 5.09 3.59
N ASN A 111 5.27 5.20 2.69
CA ASN A 111 5.99 6.44 2.44
C ASN A 111 5.06 7.55 1.95
N ARG A 112 4.04 7.21 1.17
CA ARG A 112 3.02 8.17 0.74
C ARG A 112 2.26 8.79 1.91
N TYR A 113 1.97 8.04 2.98
CA TYR A 113 1.33 8.61 4.17
C TYR A 113 2.25 9.60 4.89
N PHE A 114 3.56 9.32 4.96
CA PHE A 114 4.53 10.26 5.50
C PHE A 114 4.65 11.54 4.66
N ASP A 115 4.70 11.42 3.33
CA ASP A 115 4.72 12.58 2.42
C ASP A 115 3.49 13.48 2.60
N LEU A 116 2.36 12.91 3.04
CA LEU A 116 1.11 13.61 3.33
C LEU A 116 0.99 14.06 4.80
N SER A 117 2.00 13.82 5.63
CA SER A 117 1.98 14.10 7.08
C SER A 117 0.80 13.43 7.81
N LEU A 118 0.46 12.21 7.39
CA LEU A 118 -0.60 11.37 7.95
C LEU A 118 0.00 10.30 8.87
N ASP A 119 0.66 10.75 9.95
CA ASP A 119 1.47 9.90 10.82
C ASP A 119 0.66 8.76 11.50
N ASN A 120 -0.60 9.03 11.85
CA ASN A 120 -1.47 8.02 12.46
C ASN A 120 -1.88 6.93 11.47
N GLU A 121 -2.16 7.32 10.23
CA GLU A 121 -2.47 6.41 9.13
C GLU A 121 -1.23 5.60 8.76
N ALA A 122 -0.06 6.25 8.67
CA ALA A 122 1.23 5.58 8.47
C ALA A 122 1.50 4.53 9.55
N LYS A 123 1.26 4.86 10.83
CA LYS A 123 1.34 3.90 11.95
C LYS A 123 0.44 2.68 11.71
N LYS A 124 -0.86 2.89 11.45
CA LYS A 124 -1.82 1.79 11.23
C LYS A 124 -1.45 0.95 10.01
N TYR A 125 -0.98 1.59 8.94
CA TYR A 125 -0.57 0.89 7.73
C TYR A 125 0.68 0.03 7.99
N CYS A 126 1.66 0.59 8.70
CA CYS A 126 2.85 -0.15 9.14
C CYS A 126 2.49 -1.32 10.06
N MET A 127 1.58 -1.15 11.03
CA MET A 127 1.05 -2.25 11.86
C MET A 127 0.49 -3.39 10.99
N GLY A 128 -0.23 -3.05 9.92
CA GLY A 128 -0.76 -4.01 8.96
C GLY A 128 0.36 -4.77 8.23
N ILE A 129 1.37 -4.06 7.71
CA ILE A 129 2.54 -4.68 7.07
C ILE A 129 3.23 -5.67 8.00
N LEU A 130 3.59 -5.21 9.20
CA LEU A 130 4.28 -6.01 10.20
C LEU A 130 3.45 -7.24 10.59
N LYS A 131 2.15 -7.08 10.77
CA LYS A 131 1.25 -8.20 11.07
C LYS A 131 1.19 -9.21 9.93
N GLY A 132 1.10 -8.76 8.67
CA GLY A 132 1.07 -9.63 7.50
C GLY A 132 2.36 -10.44 7.33
N ILE A 133 3.52 -9.81 7.53
CA ILE A 133 4.82 -10.49 7.52
C ILE A 133 4.89 -11.55 8.64
N ASN A 134 4.52 -11.18 9.86
CA ASN A 134 4.51 -12.12 10.99
C ASN A 134 3.50 -13.27 10.80
N GLN A 135 2.37 -13.02 10.14
CA GLN A 135 1.41 -14.06 9.79
C GLN A 135 1.98 -15.01 8.73
N PHE A 136 2.61 -14.47 7.69
CA PHE A 136 3.29 -15.27 6.66
C PHE A 136 4.34 -16.16 7.31
N ASP A 137 5.17 -15.60 8.19
CA ASP A 137 6.18 -16.37 8.90
C ASP A 137 5.57 -17.52 9.73
N LYS A 138 4.49 -17.28 10.47
CA LYS A 138 3.93 -18.30 11.37
C LYS A 138 3.07 -19.34 10.66
N GLU A 139 2.39 -18.96 9.58
CA GLU A 139 1.29 -19.75 9.00
C GLU A 139 1.55 -20.25 7.58
N SER A 140 2.48 -19.64 6.84
CA SER A 140 2.75 -20.04 5.46
C SER A 140 3.29 -21.48 5.41
N THR A 141 2.83 -22.19 4.38
CA THR A 141 3.34 -23.53 4.03
C THR A 141 3.98 -23.52 2.64
N SER A 142 4.24 -22.33 2.09
CA SER A 142 4.84 -22.17 0.78
C SER A 142 6.27 -22.71 0.78
N GLN A 143 6.61 -23.50 -0.25
CA GLN A 143 7.97 -23.99 -0.45
C GLN A 143 8.96 -22.85 -0.69
N PHE A 144 8.48 -21.69 -1.15
CA PHE A 144 9.31 -20.50 -1.31
C PHE A 144 9.93 -20.06 0.02
N LYS A 145 9.21 -20.23 1.14
CA LYS A 145 9.67 -19.78 2.46
C LYS A 145 11.01 -20.40 2.86
N ASP A 146 11.23 -21.66 2.51
CA ASP A 146 12.47 -22.40 2.82
C ASP A 146 13.72 -21.82 2.13
N TRP A 147 13.54 -20.94 1.13
CA TRP A 147 14.65 -20.27 0.45
C TRP A 147 15.00 -18.91 1.04
N ALA A 148 14.13 -18.36 1.88
CA ALA A 148 14.25 -17.04 2.49
C ALA A 148 13.85 -17.10 3.98
N GLU A 149 14.41 -18.06 4.72
CA GLU A 149 13.99 -18.36 6.10
C GLU A 149 14.10 -17.14 7.04
N ASP A 150 15.16 -16.35 6.91
CA ASP A 150 15.42 -15.18 7.76
C ASP A 150 14.73 -13.90 7.25
N ALA A 151 14.21 -13.90 6.01
CA ALA A 151 13.65 -12.70 5.38
C ALA A 151 12.46 -12.11 6.13
N PRO A 152 11.48 -12.90 6.62
CA PRO A 152 10.36 -12.34 7.37
C PRO A 152 10.82 -11.57 8.61
N ASP A 153 11.79 -12.09 9.37
CA ASP A 153 12.26 -11.46 10.59
C ASP A 153 13.10 -10.21 10.31
N GLU A 154 14.09 -10.29 9.42
CA GLU A 154 14.95 -9.14 9.13
C GLU A 154 14.20 -8.00 8.42
N LEU A 155 13.28 -8.32 7.50
CA LEU A 155 12.48 -7.31 6.81
C LEU A 155 11.44 -6.67 7.72
N PHE A 156 10.87 -7.45 8.64
CA PHE A 156 10.02 -6.91 9.70
C PHE A 156 10.78 -5.86 10.53
N GLU A 157 11.97 -6.22 11.02
CA GLU A 157 12.81 -5.32 11.83
C GLU A 157 13.22 -4.08 11.03
N ARG A 158 13.66 -4.25 9.78
CA ARG A 158 14.05 -3.14 8.91
C ARG A 158 12.90 -2.17 8.67
N ILE A 159 11.71 -2.67 8.34
CA ILE A 159 10.53 -1.82 8.11
C ILE A 159 10.13 -1.09 9.39
N LEU A 160 10.15 -1.77 10.54
CA LEU A 160 9.86 -1.14 11.83
C LEU A 160 10.85 -0.02 12.14
N ASP A 161 12.16 -0.27 11.95
CA ASP A 161 13.20 0.71 12.21
C ASP A 161 13.10 1.92 11.29
N ASP A 162 12.85 1.71 10.00
CA ASP A 162 12.67 2.79 9.04
C ASP A 162 11.41 3.61 9.35
N TRP A 163 10.32 2.95 9.74
CA TRP A 163 9.12 3.62 10.23
C TRP A 163 9.40 4.43 11.51
N LYS A 164 10.14 3.89 12.49
CA LYS A 164 10.52 4.61 13.72
C LYS A 164 11.40 5.83 13.43
N LYS A 165 12.31 5.76 12.45
CA LYS A 165 13.13 6.89 12.00
C LYS A 165 12.30 8.00 11.34
N ALA A 166 11.27 7.61 10.59
CA ALA A 166 10.36 8.56 9.93
C ALA A 166 9.32 9.15 10.89
N CYS A 167 8.84 8.37 11.86
CA CYS A 167 7.83 8.77 12.83
C CYS A 167 8.45 9.59 13.98
N ASN A 168 8.13 10.88 14.04
CA ASN A 168 8.61 11.78 15.10
C ASN A 168 7.70 11.83 16.34
N ASN A 169 6.65 11.00 16.40
CA ASN A 169 5.68 11.01 17.50
C ASN A 169 5.95 9.87 18.50
N PRO A 170 6.39 10.17 19.74
CA PRO A 170 6.65 9.15 20.77
C PRO A 170 5.43 8.32 21.17
N GLU A 171 4.22 8.90 21.15
CA GLU A 171 2.98 8.17 21.48
C GLU A 171 2.73 7.06 20.46
N TYR A 172 2.95 7.35 19.18
CA TYR A 172 2.77 6.37 18.11
C TYR A 172 3.81 5.26 18.15
N ILE A 173 5.05 5.59 18.52
CA ILE A 173 6.10 4.60 18.73
C ILE A 173 5.69 3.64 19.87
N GLN A 174 5.19 4.17 20.98
CA GLN A 174 4.71 3.35 22.10
C GLN A 174 3.51 2.47 21.70
N GLU A 175 2.54 3.01 20.95
CA GLU A 175 1.41 2.21 20.46
C GLU A 175 1.85 1.08 19.53
N MET A 176 2.88 1.31 18.69
CA MET A 176 3.47 0.28 17.83
C MET A 176 4.15 -0.81 18.68
N GLU A 177 4.91 -0.44 19.69
CA GLU A 177 5.58 -1.38 20.59
C GLU A 177 4.57 -2.24 21.36
N ASP A 178 3.53 -1.62 21.94
CA ASP A 178 2.43 -2.31 22.61
C ASP A 178 1.72 -3.30 21.66
N PHE A 179 1.55 -2.92 20.39
CA PHE A 179 0.96 -3.77 19.36
C PHE A 179 1.83 -4.99 19.04
N ILE A 180 3.14 -4.81 18.92
CA ILE A 180 4.09 -5.90 18.63
C ILE A 180 4.11 -6.88 19.81
N GLU A 181 4.30 -6.38 21.04
CA GLU A 181 4.40 -7.20 22.24
C GLU A 181 3.11 -8.01 22.50
N ARG A 182 1.94 -7.38 22.39
CA ARG A 182 0.66 -8.00 22.77
C ARG A 182 -0.06 -8.67 21.60
N GLY A 183 0.11 -8.15 20.40
CA GLY A 183 -0.63 -8.57 19.20
C GLY A 183 0.11 -9.60 18.36
N LEU A 184 1.44 -9.51 18.29
CA LEU A 184 2.26 -10.40 17.49
C LEU A 184 3.04 -11.42 18.34
N GLY A 185 3.22 -11.13 19.64
CA GLY A 185 3.93 -12.00 20.59
C GLY A 185 5.43 -12.05 20.31
N LYS A 186 5.99 -10.92 19.87
CA LYS A 186 7.43 -10.68 19.73
C LYS A 186 7.92 -9.76 20.84
#